data_AF-A0A940N5Q1-F1
#
_entry.id   AF-A0A940N5Q1-F1
#
_cell.length_a   1.000
_cell.length_b   1.000
_cell.length_c   1.000
_cell.angle_alpha   90.00
_cell.angle_beta   90.00
_cell.angle_gamma   90.00
#
_symmetry.space_group_name_H-M   'P 1'
#
loop_
_entity.id
_entity.type
_entity.pdbx_description
1 polymer ?
#
loop_
_entity_poly.entity_id
_entity_poly.type
_entity_poly.pdbx_seq_one_letter_code
_entity_poly.pdbx_strand_id
1 'polypeptide(L)'
;MSGQNESPYYFIPHPSRHPISAAAGLLVLLASFAAWVNGEPWAPITALIGLLWLLFVLYHWFGDAIAESEGGMYGKRVDASYRWSMSWFIFSEVMFFGAFFGALFYARQIAMHQLGSLDYKLIWPDFTAVWPNIGPADLVSHFKSMTPWPVPTINTALLLSSGATLTVSHHALREDHRKKAIAWLAATLVLGITFLFLQGFEYFHAYNELNLTLASGVYGSTFFLLTGFHGFHVFLGGTMLAVVMVRMIRGHFTADHHFAFEGAAWYWHFVDVVWLGLYVVVYWL
;
A
#
# COMPACT_ATOMS: atom_id res chain seq x y z
N MET A 1 25.98 18.57 -17.81
CA MET A 1 27.22 18.27 -17.05
C MET A 1 27.53 16.80 -17.28
N SER A 2 28.69 16.54 -17.87
CA SER A 2 29.15 15.24 -18.38
C SER A 2 29.69 14.33 -17.27
N GLY A 3 29.35 13.03 -17.28
CA GLY A 3 30.21 12.00 -16.67
C GLY A 3 29.58 10.86 -15.86
N GLN A 4 28.28 10.57 -15.89
CA GLN A 4 27.68 9.63 -14.90
C GLN A 4 27.44 8.18 -15.35
N ASN A 5 28.18 7.63 -16.32
CA ASN A 5 27.90 6.25 -16.78
C ASN A 5 29.13 5.34 -16.96
N GLU A 6 30.25 5.66 -16.32
CA GLU A 6 31.52 4.95 -16.52
C GLU A 6 32.11 4.28 -15.28
N SER A 7 31.40 4.10 -14.16
CA SER A 7 31.99 3.28 -13.08
C SER A 7 32.10 1.82 -13.56
N PRO A 8 33.32 1.28 -13.78
CA PRO A 8 33.49 -0.07 -14.29
C PRO A 8 33.21 -1.14 -13.22
N TYR A 9 33.07 -0.71 -11.95
CA TYR A 9 32.86 -1.56 -10.80
C TYR A 9 31.47 -1.35 -10.18
N TYR A 10 30.97 -2.38 -9.51
CA TYR A 10 29.73 -2.30 -8.76
C TYR A 10 29.97 -1.48 -7.49
N PHE A 11 29.21 -0.40 -7.29
CA PHE A 11 29.36 0.44 -6.11
C PHE A 11 29.00 -0.34 -4.84
N ILE A 12 29.90 -0.28 -3.86
CA ILE A 12 29.70 -0.87 -2.53
C ILE A 12 29.71 0.30 -1.53
N PRO A 13 28.59 0.56 -0.84
CA PRO A 13 28.51 1.64 0.14
C PRO A 13 29.49 1.44 1.29
N HIS A 14 29.92 2.55 1.89
CA HIS A 14 30.66 2.53 3.14
C HIS A 14 29.79 2.00 4.30
N PRO A 15 30.40 1.53 5.42
CA PRO A 15 29.64 1.10 6.59
C PRO A 15 28.65 2.18 7.06
N SER A 16 27.37 1.80 7.16
CA SER A 16 26.29 2.69 7.56
C SER A 16 25.68 2.27 8.90
N ARG A 17 25.25 3.26 9.69
CA ARG A 17 24.55 3.06 10.97
C ARG A 17 23.03 2.89 10.80
N HIS A 18 22.50 3.14 9.60
CA HIS A 18 21.06 3.09 9.36
C HIS A 18 20.44 1.72 9.67
N PRO A 19 21.03 0.58 9.28
CA PRO A 19 20.42 -0.73 9.53
C PRO A 19 20.21 -1.03 11.03
N ILE A 20 21.23 -0.81 11.85
CA ILE A 20 21.13 -1.07 13.30
C ILE A 20 20.22 -0.06 14.00
N SER A 21 20.22 1.20 13.53
CA SER A 21 19.35 2.25 14.07
C SER A 21 17.88 1.99 13.74
N ALA A 22 17.58 1.55 12.51
CA ALA A 22 16.25 1.14 12.09
C ALA A 22 15.77 -0.10 12.87
N ALA A 23 16.64 -1.10 13.06
CA ALA A 23 16.33 -2.30 13.84
C ALA A 23 15.99 -1.96 15.31
N ALA A 24 16.73 -1.04 15.93
CA ALA A 24 16.43 -0.57 17.28
C ALA A 24 15.05 0.15 17.35
N GLY A 25 14.76 0.99 16.36
CA GLY A 25 13.44 1.65 16.24
C GLY A 25 12.30 0.66 16.08
N LEU A 26 12.46 -0.32 15.19
CA LEU A 26 11.50 -1.39 14.95
C LEU A 26 11.28 -2.26 16.19
N LEU A 27 12.36 -2.59 16.92
CA LEU A 27 12.24 -3.36 18.16
C LEU A 27 11.39 -2.60 19.19
N VAL A 28 11.68 -1.32 19.41
CA VAL A 28 10.90 -0.48 20.33
C VAL A 28 9.45 -0.37 19.87
N LEU A 29 9.22 -0.12 18.57
CA LEU A 29 7.87 0.01 18.00
C LEU A 29 7.05 -1.26 18.18
N LEU A 30 7.58 -2.42 17.77
CA LEU A 30 6.87 -3.69 17.80
C LEU A 30 6.67 -4.22 19.24
N ALA A 31 7.68 -4.08 20.11
CA ALA A 31 7.52 -4.43 21.52
C ALA A 31 6.47 -3.55 22.21
N SER A 32 6.43 -2.26 21.85
CA SER A 32 5.41 -1.34 22.36
C SER A 32 4.02 -1.67 21.82
N PHE A 33 3.86 -2.03 20.55
CA PHE A 33 2.55 -2.49 20.06
C PHE A 33 2.07 -3.75 20.77
N ALA A 34 2.96 -4.71 21.02
CA ALA A 34 2.63 -5.90 21.80
C ALA A 34 2.18 -5.53 23.23
N ALA A 35 2.90 -4.64 23.90
CA ALA A 35 2.54 -4.17 25.24
C ALA A 35 1.20 -3.38 25.24
N TRP A 36 0.97 -2.56 24.21
CA TRP A 36 -0.25 -1.75 24.08
C TRP A 36 -1.49 -2.63 23.94
N VAL A 37 -1.44 -3.68 23.11
CA VAL A 37 -2.55 -4.65 22.99
C VAL A 37 -2.83 -5.37 24.31
N ASN A 38 -1.83 -5.46 25.21
CA ASN A 38 -1.97 -6.03 26.55
C ASN A 38 -2.34 -5.00 27.64
N GLY A 39 -2.67 -3.76 27.27
CA GLY A 39 -3.16 -2.74 28.19
C GLY A 39 -2.09 -1.97 28.96
N GLU A 40 -0.82 -2.07 28.57
CA GLU A 40 0.28 -1.36 29.24
C GLU A 40 0.21 0.17 28.95
N PRO A 41 0.19 1.03 29.99
CA PRO A 41 -0.06 2.46 29.82
C PRO A 41 1.12 3.24 29.22
N TRP A 42 2.34 2.73 29.33
CA TRP A 42 3.55 3.35 28.75
C TRP A 42 3.67 3.09 27.24
N ALA A 43 3.01 2.03 26.77
CA ALA A 43 3.19 1.49 25.44
C ALA A 43 2.81 2.44 24.28
N PRO A 44 1.72 3.25 24.36
CA PRO A 44 1.40 4.19 23.29
C PRO A 44 2.49 5.23 23.05
N ILE A 45 3.11 5.73 24.14
CA ILE A 45 4.16 6.75 24.08
C ILE A 45 5.43 6.14 23.48
N THR A 46 5.85 4.96 23.94
CA THR A 46 7.04 4.30 23.41
C THR A 46 6.85 3.80 21.98
N ALA A 47 5.64 3.41 21.59
CA ALA A 47 5.30 3.11 20.20
C ALA A 47 5.49 4.36 19.32
N LEU A 48 4.99 5.52 19.74
CA LEU A 48 5.19 6.78 19.02
C LEU A 48 6.68 7.14 18.91
N ILE A 49 7.46 6.97 19.99
CA ILE A 49 8.92 7.20 19.97
C ILE A 49 9.59 6.27 18.96
N GLY A 50 9.28 4.97 18.98
CA GLY A 50 9.81 3.99 18.03
C GLY A 50 9.47 4.32 16.59
N LEU A 51 8.23 4.76 16.33
CA LEU A 51 7.78 5.20 15.01
C LEU A 51 8.52 6.44 14.52
N LEU A 52 8.61 7.49 15.36
CA LEU A 52 9.32 8.72 15.01
C LEU A 52 10.81 8.47 14.77
N TRP A 53 11.42 7.58 15.56
CA TRP A 53 12.81 7.16 15.36
C TRP A 53 12.98 6.42 14.03
N LEU A 54 12.09 5.49 13.70
CA LEU A 54 12.13 4.79 12.41
C LEU A 54 12.00 5.77 11.23
N LEU A 55 11.04 6.71 11.30
CA LEU A 55 10.86 7.73 10.28
C LEU A 55 12.09 8.64 10.14
N PHE A 56 12.71 9.02 11.26
CA PHE A 56 13.96 9.77 11.27
C PHE A 56 15.09 9.01 10.57
N VAL A 57 15.27 7.72 10.85
CA VAL A 57 16.29 6.90 10.21
C VAL A 57 16.00 6.75 8.72
N LEU A 58 14.76 6.46 8.32
CA LEU A 58 14.38 6.32 6.91
C LEU A 58 14.60 7.61 6.12
N TYR A 59 14.29 8.78 6.70
CA TYR A 59 14.54 10.08 6.07
C TYR A 59 16.03 10.27 5.75
N HIS A 60 16.93 9.96 6.69
CA HIS A 60 18.36 10.08 6.47
C HIS A 60 18.89 8.99 5.52
N TRP A 61 18.41 7.75 5.64
CA TRP A 61 18.85 6.66 4.78
C TRP A 61 18.48 6.91 3.32
N PHE A 62 17.23 7.32 3.04
CA PHE A 62 16.85 7.69 1.68
C PHE A 62 17.55 8.96 1.20
N GLY A 63 17.83 9.92 2.10
CA GLY A 63 18.64 11.09 1.81
C GLY A 63 20.05 10.72 1.30
N ASP A 64 20.72 9.81 2.00
CA ASP A 64 22.04 9.30 1.62
C ASP A 64 21.97 8.56 0.27
N ALA A 65 20.98 7.68 0.07
CA ALA A 65 20.81 6.99 -1.21
C ALA A 65 20.58 7.97 -2.38
N ILE A 66 19.85 9.07 -2.16
CA ILE A 66 19.68 10.13 -3.15
C ILE A 66 21.02 10.84 -3.39
N ALA A 67 21.75 11.22 -2.33
CA ALA A 67 23.04 11.90 -2.46
C ALA A 67 24.07 11.02 -3.20
N GLU A 68 24.09 9.72 -2.94
CA GLU A 68 24.94 8.75 -3.63
C GLU A 68 24.60 8.65 -5.13
N SER A 69 23.30 8.62 -5.45
CA SER A 69 22.80 8.63 -6.83
C SER A 69 23.21 9.91 -7.56
N GLU A 70 22.94 11.09 -6.99
CA GLU A 70 23.27 12.38 -7.63
C GLU A 70 24.79 12.60 -7.71
N GLY A 71 25.55 12.01 -6.79
CA GLY A 71 27.02 11.98 -6.80
C GLY A 71 27.62 11.16 -7.93
N GLY A 72 26.81 10.46 -8.73
CA GLY A 72 27.26 9.67 -9.88
C GLY A 72 27.91 8.33 -9.51
N MET A 73 27.69 7.84 -8.29
CA MET A 73 28.28 6.58 -7.83
C MET A 73 27.54 5.35 -8.40
N TYR A 74 26.32 5.52 -8.90
CA TYR A 74 25.50 4.43 -9.42
C TYR A 74 25.71 4.24 -10.93
N GLY A 75 26.43 3.18 -11.30
CA GLY A 75 26.56 2.74 -12.70
C GLY A 75 25.43 1.79 -13.14
N LYS A 76 25.45 1.36 -14.41
CA LYS A 76 24.42 0.49 -15.02
C LYS A 76 24.13 -0.81 -14.25
N ARG A 77 25.15 -1.42 -13.64
CA ARG A 77 24.96 -2.65 -12.85
C ARG A 77 24.16 -2.39 -11.57
N VAL A 78 24.37 -1.24 -10.94
CA VAL A 78 23.63 -0.83 -9.73
C VAL A 78 22.19 -0.49 -10.10
N ASP A 79 21.97 0.23 -11.21
CA ASP A 79 20.63 0.49 -11.75
C ASP A 79 19.85 -0.81 -12.03
N ALA A 80 20.50 -1.78 -12.69
CA ALA A 80 19.90 -3.10 -12.93
C ALA A 80 19.55 -3.84 -11.63
N SER A 81 20.43 -3.81 -10.61
CA SER A 81 20.13 -4.38 -9.29
C SER A 81 18.93 -3.70 -8.64
N TYR A 82 18.85 -2.36 -8.66
CA TYR A 82 17.72 -1.63 -8.09
C TYR A 82 16.40 -1.96 -8.78
N ARG A 83 16.40 -2.14 -10.11
CA ARG A 83 15.22 -2.58 -10.86
C ARG A 83 14.76 -3.97 -10.43
N TRP A 84 15.67 -4.92 -10.32
CA TRP A 84 15.34 -6.27 -9.83
C TRP A 84 14.87 -6.25 -8.38
N SER A 85 15.50 -5.45 -7.50
CA SER A 85 15.05 -5.28 -6.12
C SER A 85 13.61 -4.74 -6.06
N MET A 86 13.28 -3.75 -6.89
CA MET A 86 11.92 -3.21 -6.95
C MET A 86 10.91 -4.26 -7.45
N SER A 87 11.27 -5.03 -8.48
CA SER A 87 10.42 -6.12 -8.98
C SER A 87 10.16 -7.19 -7.92
N TRP A 88 11.20 -7.61 -7.19
CA TRP A 88 11.06 -8.60 -6.11
C TRP A 88 10.27 -8.06 -4.93
N PHE A 89 10.43 -6.78 -4.60
CA PHE A 89 9.62 -6.11 -3.59
C PHE A 89 8.14 -6.08 -4.00
N ILE A 90 7.80 -5.65 -5.22
CA ILE A 90 6.42 -5.69 -5.70
C ILE A 90 5.87 -7.12 -5.69
N PHE A 91 6.68 -8.11 -6.11
CA PHE A 91 6.27 -9.51 -6.06
C PHE A 91 5.94 -9.97 -4.64
N SER A 92 6.72 -9.58 -3.63
CA SER A 92 6.39 -9.92 -2.23
C SER A 92 5.11 -9.23 -1.77
N GLU A 93 4.83 -8.00 -2.20
CA GLU A 93 3.57 -7.32 -1.89
C GLU A 93 2.37 -8.02 -2.55
N VAL A 94 2.52 -8.52 -3.79
CA VAL A 94 1.50 -9.34 -4.46
C VAL A 94 1.23 -10.61 -3.67
N MET A 95 2.26 -11.29 -3.14
CA MET A 95 2.09 -12.47 -2.29
C MET A 95 1.41 -12.12 -0.96
N PHE A 96 1.73 -10.97 -0.37
CA PHE A 96 1.09 -10.45 0.84
C PHE A 96 -0.43 -10.25 0.63
N PHE A 97 -0.84 -9.57 -0.45
CA PHE A 97 -2.26 -9.48 -0.80
C PHE A 97 -2.87 -10.84 -1.16
N GLY A 98 -2.10 -11.70 -1.83
CA GLY A 98 -2.50 -13.08 -2.14
C GLY A 98 -2.90 -13.88 -0.91
N ALA A 99 -2.23 -13.68 0.22
CA ALA A 99 -2.62 -14.30 1.49
C ALA A 99 -3.98 -13.81 1.99
N PHE A 100 -4.28 -12.50 1.92
CA PHE A 100 -5.59 -11.98 2.32
C PHE A 100 -6.71 -12.37 1.37
N PHE A 101 -6.48 -12.34 0.06
CA PHE A 101 -7.45 -12.86 -0.92
C PHE A 101 -7.68 -14.36 -0.72
N GLY A 102 -6.62 -15.13 -0.41
CA GLY A 102 -6.71 -16.53 -0.04
C GLY A 102 -7.54 -16.76 1.22
N ALA A 103 -7.36 -15.93 2.26
CA ALA A 103 -8.18 -15.98 3.47
C ALA A 103 -9.66 -15.67 3.20
N LEU A 104 -9.95 -14.65 2.39
CA LEU A 104 -11.31 -14.33 1.96
C LEU A 104 -11.93 -15.47 1.14
N PHE A 105 -11.18 -16.02 0.19
CA PHE A 105 -11.62 -17.16 -0.61
C PHE A 105 -11.92 -18.37 0.27
N TYR A 106 -11.03 -18.72 1.19
CA TYR A 106 -11.22 -19.83 2.12
C TYR A 106 -12.47 -19.62 2.97
N ALA A 107 -12.63 -18.43 3.56
CA ALA A 107 -13.79 -18.10 4.38
C ALA A 107 -15.11 -18.21 3.59
N ARG A 108 -15.15 -17.62 2.40
CA ARG A 108 -16.36 -17.50 1.57
C ARG A 108 -16.71 -18.80 0.84
N GLN A 109 -15.74 -19.44 0.18
CA GLN A 109 -15.98 -20.55 -0.74
C GLN A 109 -15.84 -21.93 -0.08
N ILE A 110 -15.09 -22.04 1.02
CA ILE A 110 -14.84 -23.33 1.69
C ILE A 110 -15.55 -23.37 3.04
N ALA A 111 -15.13 -22.54 3.99
CA ALA A 111 -15.60 -22.62 5.37
C ALA A 111 -17.11 -22.36 5.50
N MET A 112 -17.63 -21.33 4.83
CA MET A 112 -19.06 -21.01 4.85
C MET A 112 -19.92 -22.16 4.30
N HIS A 113 -19.52 -22.75 3.16
CA HIS A 113 -20.27 -23.86 2.56
C HIS A 113 -20.20 -25.13 3.41
N GLN A 114 -19.04 -25.40 4.04
CA GLN A 114 -18.89 -26.50 4.99
C GLN A 114 -19.81 -26.33 6.20
N LEU A 115 -19.86 -25.12 6.78
CA LEU A 115 -20.75 -24.82 7.92
C LEU A 115 -22.24 -24.98 7.57
N GLY A 116 -22.64 -24.71 6.32
CA GLY A 116 -24.00 -24.92 5.84
C GLY A 116 -24.30 -26.33 5.33
N SER A 117 -23.35 -27.27 5.40
CA SER A 117 -23.53 -28.62 4.88
C SER A 117 -24.38 -29.49 5.82
N LEU A 118 -24.88 -30.61 5.28
CA LEU A 118 -25.67 -31.58 6.05
C LEU A 118 -24.92 -32.10 7.29
N ASP A 119 -23.59 -32.24 7.21
CA ASP A 119 -22.76 -32.76 8.29
C ASP A 119 -22.75 -31.84 9.52
N TYR A 120 -22.89 -30.52 9.30
CA TYR A 120 -22.84 -29.51 10.34
C TYR A 120 -24.22 -29.03 10.80
N LYS A 121 -25.31 -29.45 10.15
CA LYS A 121 -26.69 -29.09 10.56
C LYS A 121 -27.05 -29.54 11.97
N LEU A 122 -26.41 -30.58 12.51
CA LEU A 122 -26.66 -31.00 13.89
C LEU A 122 -26.14 -29.94 14.89
N ILE A 123 -25.07 -29.24 14.55
CA ILE A 123 -24.43 -28.22 15.40
C ILE A 123 -25.03 -26.85 15.11
N TRP A 124 -25.28 -26.56 13.83
CA TRP A 124 -25.75 -25.27 13.33
C TRP A 124 -27.02 -25.45 12.47
N PRO A 125 -28.17 -25.78 13.08
CA PRO A 125 -29.37 -26.16 12.34
C PRO A 125 -29.93 -25.04 11.46
N ASP A 126 -29.80 -23.79 11.92
CA ASP A 126 -30.39 -22.61 11.29
C ASP A 126 -29.38 -21.84 10.40
N PHE A 127 -28.14 -22.29 10.31
CA PHE A 127 -27.12 -21.59 9.52
C PHE A 127 -27.32 -21.81 8.03
N THR A 128 -27.39 -20.70 7.28
CA THR A 128 -27.42 -20.70 5.82
C THR A 128 -26.13 -20.14 5.25
N ALA A 129 -25.53 -20.86 4.30
CA ALA A 129 -24.30 -20.46 3.62
C ALA A 129 -24.56 -19.33 2.60
N VAL A 130 -24.74 -18.11 3.10
CA VAL A 130 -24.90 -16.88 2.31
C VAL A 130 -23.77 -15.91 2.66
N TRP A 131 -23.29 -15.14 1.68
CA TRP A 131 -22.27 -14.12 1.87
C TRP A 131 -22.85 -12.73 1.58
N PRO A 132 -22.67 -11.74 2.47
CA PRO A 132 -22.13 -11.84 3.84
C PRO A 132 -23.06 -12.61 4.80
N ASN A 133 -22.53 -13.07 5.94
CA ASN A 133 -23.31 -13.62 7.06
C ASN A 133 -22.79 -13.13 8.43
N ILE A 134 -23.59 -13.33 9.47
CA ILE A 134 -23.28 -13.01 10.88
C ILE A 134 -22.66 -14.19 11.64
N GLY A 135 -22.29 -15.26 10.94
CA GLY A 135 -21.87 -16.53 11.52
C GLY A 135 -23.04 -17.39 12.01
N PRO A 136 -22.76 -18.62 12.49
CA PRO A 136 -23.80 -19.57 12.89
C PRO A 136 -24.28 -19.44 14.34
N ALA A 137 -23.61 -18.62 15.15
CA ALA A 137 -23.85 -18.48 16.59
C ALA A 137 -24.46 -17.12 16.99
N ASP A 138 -24.86 -16.29 16.00
CA ASP A 138 -25.44 -14.96 16.21
C ASP A 138 -24.67 -14.05 17.20
N LEU A 139 -23.34 -14.24 17.28
CA LEU A 139 -22.45 -13.45 18.14
C LEU A 139 -22.15 -12.06 17.56
N VAL A 140 -22.53 -11.83 16.31
CA VAL A 140 -22.25 -10.60 15.56
C VAL A 140 -23.55 -9.83 15.36
N SER A 141 -23.52 -8.53 15.66
CA SER A 141 -24.65 -7.64 15.40
C SER A 141 -24.97 -7.57 13.91
N HIS A 142 -26.25 -7.50 13.55
CA HIS A 142 -26.67 -7.29 12.16
C HIS A 142 -25.99 -6.06 11.54
N PHE A 143 -25.54 -6.22 10.31
CA PHE A 143 -24.89 -5.18 9.52
C PHE A 143 -25.38 -5.25 8.06
N LYS A 144 -25.13 -4.19 7.31
CA LYS A 144 -25.33 -4.15 5.86
C LYS A 144 -23.97 -4.19 5.16
N SER A 145 -23.87 -4.92 4.05
CA SER A 145 -22.68 -4.89 3.20
C SER A 145 -22.54 -3.55 2.50
N MET A 146 -21.29 -3.18 2.21
CA MET A 146 -21.01 -2.06 1.33
C MET A 146 -21.35 -2.45 -0.11
N THR A 147 -22.12 -1.60 -0.79
CA THR A 147 -22.46 -1.78 -2.21
C THR A 147 -21.39 -1.17 -3.11
N PRO A 148 -21.22 -1.66 -4.36
CA PRO A 148 -20.20 -1.13 -5.27
C PRO A 148 -20.44 0.33 -5.69
N TRP A 149 -21.67 0.83 -5.54
CA TRP A 149 -22.04 2.19 -5.91
C TRP A 149 -22.42 3.05 -4.69
N PRO A 150 -22.18 4.38 -4.74
CA PRO A 150 -21.42 5.09 -5.78
C PRO A 150 -19.92 5.22 -5.45
N VAL A 151 -19.55 5.20 -4.17
CA VAL A 151 -18.21 5.56 -3.71
C VAL A 151 -17.13 4.61 -4.24
N PRO A 152 -17.26 3.27 -4.16
CA PRO A 152 -16.23 2.38 -4.70
C PRO A 152 -16.00 2.56 -6.19
N THR A 153 -17.06 2.75 -6.99
CA THR A 153 -16.92 3.01 -8.43
C THR A 153 -16.22 4.34 -8.72
N ILE A 154 -16.52 5.40 -7.97
CA ILE A 154 -15.82 6.69 -8.11
C ILE A 154 -14.34 6.51 -7.76
N ASN A 155 -14.03 5.80 -6.68
CA ASN A 155 -12.66 5.48 -6.28
C ASN A 155 -11.90 4.69 -7.36
N THR A 156 -12.56 3.74 -8.01
CA THR A 156 -12.01 3.03 -9.17
C THR A 156 -11.70 3.98 -10.32
N ALA A 157 -12.62 4.89 -10.66
CA ALA A 157 -12.39 5.88 -11.72
C ALA A 157 -11.24 6.83 -11.37
N LEU A 158 -11.10 7.26 -10.12
CA LEU A 158 -10.02 8.12 -9.64
C LEU A 158 -8.66 7.43 -9.78
N LEU A 159 -8.52 6.17 -9.33
CA LEU A 159 -7.26 5.44 -9.42
C LEU A 159 -6.86 5.18 -10.88
N LEU A 160 -7.77 4.68 -11.72
CA LEU A 160 -7.50 4.48 -13.14
C LEU A 160 -7.10 5.78 -13.85
N SER A 161 -7.77 6.89 -13.53
CA SER A 161 -7.41 8.20 -14.05
C SER A 161 -6.02 8.63 -13.56
N SER A 162 -5.69 8.37 -12.30
CA SER A 162 -4.39 8.69 -11.71
C SER A 162 -3.23 7.92 -12.34
N GLY A 163 -3.47 6.64 -12.70
CA GLY A 163 -2.54 5.82 -13.45
C GLY A 163 -2.32 6.38 -14.85
N ALA A 164 -3.38 6.78 -15.56
CA ALA A 164 -3.26 7.42 -16.86
C ALA A 164 -2.47 8.73 -16.80
N THR A 165 -2.75 9.60 -15.82
CA THR A 165 -1.99 10.86 -15.65
C THR A 165 -0.52 10.59 -15.31
N LEU A 166 -0.23 9.53 -14.55
CA LEU A 166 1.14 9.13 -14.22
C LEU A 166 1.91 8.65 -15.47
N THR A 167 1.26 7.86 -16.33
CA THR A 167 1.85 7.43 -17.61
C THR A 167 2.13 8.64 -18.52
N VAL A 168 1.23 9.62 -18.59
CA VAL A 168 1.47 10.86 -19.33
C VAL A 168 2.64 11.66 -18.74
N SER A 169 2.76 11.70 -17.42
CA SER A 169 3.93 12.30 -16.74
C SER A 169 5.22 11.60 -17.12
N HIS A 170 5.24 10.27 -17.19
CA HIS A 170 6.43 9.50 -17.57
C HIS A 170 6.87 9.80 -19.00
N HIS A 171 5.93 9.79 -19.95
CA HIS A 171 6.22 10.13 -21.34
C HIS A 171 6.75 11.56 -21.48
N ALA A 172 6.15 12.53 -20.78
CA ALA A 172 6.64 13.90 -20.78
C ALA A 172 8.07 14.01 -20.20
N LEU A 173 8.43 13.22 -19.19
CA LEU A 173 9.80 13.21 -18.64
C LEU A 173 10.80 12.63 -19.65
N ARG A 174 10.43 11.57 -20.37
CA ARG A 174 11.26 10.94 -21.41
C ARG A 174 11.45 11.82 -22.64
N GLU A 175 10.51 12.71 -22.92
CA GLU A 175 10.61 13.74 -23.96
C GLU A 175 11.32 15.02 -23.48
N ASP A 176 11.90 15.01 -22.28
CA ASP A 176 12.55 16.16 -21.62
C ASP A 176 11.60 17.37 -21.37
N HIS A 177 10.29 17.14 -21.40
CA HIS A 177 9.25 18.11 -21.07
C HIS A 177 8.99 18.18 -19.55
N ARG A 178 10.00 18.57 -18.76
CA ARG A 178 9.96 18.52 -17.29
C ARG A 178 8.77 19.24 -16.65
N LYS A 179 8.41 20.45 -17.12
CA LYS A 179 7.25 21.20 -16.56
C LYS A 179 5.94 20.44 -16.75
N LYS A 180 5.77 19.80 -17.92
CA LYS A 180 4.60 18.98 -18.24
C LYS A 180 4.58 17.73 -17.36
N ALA A 181 5.72 17.08 -17.18
CA ALA A 181 5.84 15.93 -16.27
C ALA A 181 5.42 16.28 -14.84
N ILE A 182 5.94 17.38 -14.28
CA ILE A 182 5.57 17.85 -12.92
C ILE A 182 4.06 18.11 -12.81
N ALA A 183 3.44 18.77 -13.80
CA ALA A 183 2.02 19.08 -13.78
C ALA A 183 1.14 17.82 -13.77
N TRP A 184 1.46 16.83 -14.60
CA TRP A 184 0.71 15.56 -14.65
C TRP A 184 0.94 14.69 -13.41
N LEU A 185 2.16 14.68 -12.86
CA LEU A 185 2.43 14.01 -11.59
C LEU A 185 1.68 14.64 -10.42
N ALA A 186 1.55 15.98 -10.40
CA ALA A 186 0.73 16.67 -9.42
C ALA A 186 -0.75 16.28 -9.53
N ALA A 187 -1.27 16.12 -10.76
CA ALA A 187 -2.63 15.62 -10.97
C ALA A 187 -2.81 14.19 -10.42
N THR A 188 -1.85 13.29 -10.65
CA THR A 188 -1.85 11.94 -10.05
C THR A 188 -1.94 12.00 -8.52
N LEU A 189 -1.13 12.85 -7.88
CA LEU A 189 -1.15 13.02 -6.42
C LEU A 189 -2.49 13.55 -5.90
N VAL A 190 -3.09 14.53 -6.57
CA VAL A 190 -4.41 15.07 -6.19
C VAL A 190 -5.49 13.98 -6.28
N LEU A 191 -5.48 13.17 -7.36
CA LEU A 191 -6.41 12.06 -7.53
C LEU A 191 -6.23 10.99 -6.43
N GLY A 192 -4.98 10.62 -6.12
CA GLY A 192 -4.66 9.67 -5.06
C GLY A 192 -5.06 10.16 -3.66
N ILE A 193 -4.86 11.45 -3.36
CA ILE A 193 -5.31 12.07 -2.10
C ILE A 193 -6.84 12.06 -2.03
N THR A 194 -7.52 12.38 -3.15
CA THR A 194 -8.99 12.35 -3.22
C THR A 194 -9.52 10.95 -2.96
N PHE A 195 -8.89 9.92 -3.52
CA PHE A 195 -9.22 8.51 -3.24
C PHE A 195 -9.12 8.21 -1.74
N LEU A 196 -8.03 8.60 -1.06
CA LEU A 196 -7.86 8.35 0.38
C LEU A 196 -8.95 9.02 1.23
N PHE A 197 -9.35 10.24 0.89
CA PHE A 197 -10.44 10.92 1.59
C PHE A 197 -11.79 10.22 1.39
N LEU A 198 -12.09 9.79 0.16
CA LEU A 198 -13.32 9.03 -0.12
C LEU A 198 -13.30 7.65 0.56
N GLN A 199 -12.14 7.00 0.65
CA GLN A 199 -11.98 5.76 1.39
C GLN A 199 -12.23 5.96 2.91
N GLY A 200 -11.74 7.07 3.47
CA GLY A 200 -12.03 7.44 4.86
C GLY A 200 -13.52 7.72 5.08
N PHE A 201 -14.18 8.39 4.13
CA PHE A 201 -15.63 8.60 4.15
C PHE A 201 -16.40 7.28 4.09
N GLU A 202 -15.99 6.35 3.23
CA GLU A 202 -16.58 5.02 3.14
C GLU A 202 -16.50 4.26 4.47
N TYR A 203 -15.36 4.31 5.16
CA TYR A 203 -15.21 3.70 6.48
C TYR A 203 -16.08 4.36 7.54
N PHE A 204 -16.19 5.69 7.50
CA PHE A 204 -17.10 6.41 8.39
C PHE A 204 -18.56 5.99 8.15
N HIS A 205 -19.00 5.90 6.89
CA HIS A 205 -20.35 5.44 6.54
C HIS A 205 -20.58 3.98 6.95
N ALA A 206 -19.60 3.09 6.72
CA ALA A 206 -19.66 1.69 7.12
C ALA A 206 -19.91 1.53 8.63
N TYR A 207 -19.14 2.25 9.45
CA TYR A 207 -19.25 2.17 10.90
C TYR A 207 -20.55 2.79 11.44
N ASN A 208 -20.96 3.96 10.92
CA ASN A 208 -22.07 4.72 11.51
C ASN A 208 -23.44 4.34 10.96
N GLU A 209 -23.54 4.00 9.68
CA GLU A 209 -24.83 3.79 9.01
C GLU A 209 -25.11 2.32 8.67
N LEU A 210 -24.06 1.54 8.40
CA LEU A 210 -24.20 0.13 8.02
C LEU A 210 -23.97 -0.84 9.19
N ASN A 211 -23.50 -0.33 10.34
CA ASN A 211 -23.03 -1.14 11.46
C ASN A 211 -21.97 -2.19 11.05
N LEU A 212 -21.23 -1.89 9.97
CA LEU A 212 -20.16 -2.70 9.42
C LEU A 212 -18.84 -2.24 10.04
N THR A 213 -18.31 -3.05 10.95
CA THR A 213 -17.11 -2.77 11.73
C THR A 213 -16.09 -3.89 11.57
N LEU A 214 -14.87 -3.70 12.08
CA LEU A 214 -13.88 -4.77 12.22
C LEU A 214 -14.40 -5.99 13.01
N ALA A 215 -15.38 -5.78 13.90
CA ALA A 215 -16.00 -6.84 14.70
C ALA A 215 -17.23 -7.48 14.02
N SER A 216 -17.59 -7.07 12.80
CA SER A 216 -18.71 -7.64 12.02
C SER A 216 -18.36 -9.00 11.40
N GLY A 217 -17.82 -9.90 12.23
CA GLY A 217 -17.44 -11.27 11.87
C GLY A 217 -16.30 -11.34 10.84
N VAL A 218 -16.29 -12.46 10.10
CA VAL A 218 -15.28 -12.70 9.05
C VAL A 218 -15.45 -11.75 7.86
N TYR A 219 -16.67 -11.29 7.57
CA TYR A 219 -16.91 -10.31 6.50
C TYR A 219 -16.26 -8.97 6.83
N GLY A 220 -16.58 -8.39 8.00
CA GLY A 220 -16.02 -7.10 8.42
C GLY A 220 -14.50 -7.15 8.53
N SER A 221 -13.95 -8.16 9.21
CA SER A 221 -12.50 -8.27 9.37
C SER A 221 -11.76 -8.40 8.03
N THR A 222 -12.22 -9.26 7.11
CA THR A 222 -11.59 -9.38 5.79
C THR A 222 -11.77 -8.13 4.93
N PHE A 223 -12.95 -7.49 4.95
CA PHE A 223 -13.23 -6.24 4.24
C PHE A 223 -12.24 -5.13 4.64
N PHE A 224 -12.13 -4.84 5.94
CA PHE A 224 -11.27 -3.76 6.43
C PHE A 224 -9.79 -4.09 6.37
N LEU A 225 -9.38 -5.36 6.51
CA LEU A 225 -7.97 -5.72 6.31
C LEU A 225 -7.55 -5.56 4.86
N LEU A 226 -8.33 -6.10 3.90
CA LEU A 226 -8.03 -6.01 2.47
C LEU A 226 -8.01 -4.56 1.98
N THR A 227 -9.08 -3.81 2.24
CA THR A 227 -9.18 -2.41 1.79
C THR A 227 -8.26 -1.49 2.60
N GLY A 228 -8.04 -1.78 3.88
CA GLY A 228 -7.20 -0.95 4.76
C GLY A 228 -5.73 -1.06 4.44
N PHE A 229 -5.22 -2.28 4.22
CA PHE A 229 -3.85 -2.45 3.73
C PHE A 229 -3.69 -1.83 2.34
N HIS A 230 -4.65 -1.98 1.45
CA HIS A 230 -4.60 -1.30 0.15
C HIS A 230 -4.53 0.22 0.29
N GLY A 231 -5.40 0.83 1.11
CA GLY A 231 -5.36 2.27 1.40
C GLY A 231 -4.01 2.72 1.98
N PHE A 232 -3.40 1.90 2.86
CA PHE A 232 -2.04 2.15 3.34
C PHE A 232 -0.99 2.13 2.22
N HIS A 233 -1.09 1.20 1.28
CA HIS A 233 -0.20 1.16 0.11
C HIS A 233 -0.42 2.35 -0.83
N VAL A 234 -1.66 2.81 -1.03
CA VAL A 234 -1.95 4.06 -1.77
C VAL A 234 -1.27 5.24 -1.09
N PHE A 235 -1.35 5.35 0.24
CA PHE A 235 -0.67 6.40 1.01
C PHE A 235 0.86 6.34 0.86
N LEU A 236 1.46 5.16 0.98
CA LEU A 236 2.90 4.97 0.80
C LEU A 236 3.33 5.31 -0.64
N GLY A 237 2.62 4.79 -1.64
CA GLY A 237 2.87 5.10 -3.06
C GLY A 237 2.76 6.60 -3.34
N GLY A 238 1.78 7.27 -2.74
CA GLY A 238 1.59 8.72 -2.88
C GLY A 238 2.74 9.49 -2.26
N THR A 239 3.23 9.04 -1.10
CA THR A 239 4.42 9.61 -0.46
C THR A 239 5.67 9.44 -1.33
N MET A 240 5.87 8.25 -1.94
CA MET A 240 6.98 8.01 -2.88
C MET A 240 6.88 8.94 -4.11
N LEU A 241 5.69 9.06 -4.71
CA LEU A 241 5.45 9.95 -5.85
C LEU A 241 5.64 11.43 -5.48
N ALA A 242 5.28 11.85 -4.27
CA ALA A 242 5.53 13.19 -3.77
C ALA A 242 7.03 13.48 -3.64
N VAL A 243 7.82 12.53 -3.12
CA VAL A 243 9.29 12.64 -3.07
C VAL A 243 9.88 12.70 -4.48
N VAL A 244 9.41 11.86 -5.40
CA VAL A 244 9.80 11.90 -6.82
C VAL A 244 9.44 13.25 -7.44
N MET A 245 8.28 13.83 -7.16
CA MET A 245 7.90 15.16 -7.65
C MET A 245 8.86 16.23 -7.16
N VAL A 246 9.20 16.24 -5.86
CA VAL A 246 10.17 17.19 -5.29
C VAL A 246 11.54 17.03 -5.95
N ARG A 247 12.02 15.80 -6.16
CA ARG A 247 13.28 15.52 -6.87
C ARG A 247 13.24 15.99 -8.32
N MET A 248 12.10 15.82 -8.99
CA MET A 248 11.89 16.28 -10.37
C MET A 248 11.93 17.80 -10.46
N ILE A 249 11.32 18.51 -9.51
CA ILE A 249 11.37 19.98 -9.40
C ILE A 249 12.81 20.45 -9.18
N ARG A 250 13.58 19.76 -8.33
CA ARG A 250 15.02 20.04 -8.09
C ARG A 250 15.93 19.64 -9.27
N GLY A 251 15.39 18.92 -10.24
CA GLY A 251 16.08 18.58 -11.47
C GLY A 251 16.97 17.35 -11.43
N HIS A 252 16.74 16.45 -10.49
CA HIS A 252 17.50 15.21 -10.26
C HIS A 252 17.28 14.14 -11.36
N PHE A 253 16.39 14.36 -12.32
CA PHE A 253 16.02 13.37 -13.34
C PHE A 253 16.31 13.87 -14.74
N THR A 254 16.82 12.98 -15.59
CA THR A 254 17.00 13.21 -17.04
C THR A 254 16.12 12.26 -17.83
N ALA A 255 15.95 12.52 -19.12
CA ALA A 255 15.18 11.65 -20.02
C ALA A 255 15.65 10.19 -20.01
N ASP A 256 16.94 9.94 -19.75
CA ASP A 256 17.53 8.59 -19.72
C ASP A 256 17.78 8.07 -18.29
N HIS A 257 17.90 8.95 -17.30
CA HIS A 257 18.20 8.57 -15.91
C HIS A 257 17.11 9.08 -14.96
N HIS A 258 16.14 8.22 -14.71
CA HIS A 258 14.98 8.51 -13.86
C HIS A 258 14.41 7.26 -13.19
N PHE A 259 15.27 6.29 -12.82
CA PHE A 259 14.82 5.03 -12.20
C PHE A 259 13.92 5.23 -10.98
N ALA A 260 14.21 6.19 -10.10
CA ALA A 260 13.36 6.43 -8.92
C ALA A 260 11.92 6.83 -9.30
N PHE A 261 11.74 7.53 -10.43
CA PHE A 261 10.41 7.78 -10.99
C PHE A 261 9.78 6.47 -11.47
N GLU A 262 10.52 5.65 -12.24
CA GLU A 262 10.00 4.40 -12.78
C GLU A 262 9.61 3.41 -11.68
N GLY A 263 10.44 3.25 -10.64
CA GLY A 263 10.15 2.40 -9.49
C GLY A 263 8.88 2.84 -8.76
N ALA A 264 8.74 4.14 -8.48
CA ALA A 264 7.51 4.67 -7.87
C ALA A 264 6.29 4.50 -8.79
N ALA A 265 6.45 4.62 -10.11
CA ALA A 265 5.38 4.40 -11.07
C ALA A 265 4.96 2.93 -11.17
N TRP A 266 5.91 1.99 -11.13
CA TRP A 266 5.62 0.56 -11.05
C TRP A 266 4.84 0.22 -9.77
N TYR A 267 5.23 0.80 -8.64
CA TYR A 267 4.50 0.63 -7.39
C TYR A 267 3.07 1.18 -7.47
N TRP A 268 2.89 2.39 -8.03
CA TRP A 268 1.56 2.98 -8.18
C TRP A 268 0.63 2.13 -9.07
N HIS A 269 1.12 1.66 -10.21
CA HIS A 269 0.34 0.76 -11.06
C HIS A 269 0.06 -0.61 -10.41
N PHE A 270 0.98 -1.12 -9.59
CA PHE A 270 0.70 -2.30 -8.76
C PHE A 270 -0.49 -2.05 -7.82
N VAL A 271 -0.50 -0.89 -7.14
CA VAL A 271 -1.60 -0.50 -6.25
C VAL A 271 -2.92 -0.37 -7.04
N ASP A 272 -2.92 0.15 -8.26
CA ASP A 272 -4.09 0.18 -9.14
C ASP A 272 -4.62 -1.23 -9.44
N VAL A 273 -3.73 -2.18 -9.77
CA VAL A 273 -4.10 -3.57 -10.09
C VAL A 273 -4.72 -4.28 -8.89
N VAL A 274 -4.14 -4.11 -7.69
CA VAL A 274 -4.71 -4.67 -6.46
C VAL A 274 -6.10 -4.09 -6.19
N TRP A 275 -6.30 -2.78 -6.40
CA TRP A 275 -7.61 -2.16 -6.24
C TRP A 275 -8.65 -2.78 -7.17
N LEU A 276 -8.34 -3.02 -8.43
CA LEU A 276 -9.28 -3.66 -9.36
C LEU A 276 -9.69 -5.06 -8.89
N GLY A 277 -8.74 -5.83 -8.36
CA GLY A 277 -9.03 -7.12 -7.73
C GLY A 277 -9.97 -6.97 -6.53
N LEU A 278 -9.72 -6.00 -5.66
CA LEU A 278 -10.59 -5.68 -4.52
C LEU A 278 -11.98 -5.24 -4.97
N TYR A 279 -12.06 -4.32 -5.92
CA TYR A 279 -13.30 -3.79 -6.46
C TYR A 279 -14.22 -4.93 -6.92
N VAL A 280 -13.69 -5.88 -7.69
CA VAL A 280 -14.47 -7.04 -8.15
C VAL A 280 -14.79 -8.00 -6.99
N VAL A 281 -13.80 -8.46 -6.24
CA VAL A 281 -13.97 -9.58 -5.30
C VAL A 281 -14.70 -9.18 -4.01
N VAL A 282 -14.52 -7.94 -3.56
CA VAL A 282 -15.06 -7.45 -2.28
C VAL A 282 -16.41 -6.76 -2.46
N TYR A 283 -16.60 -6.01 -3.55
CA TYR A 283 -17.81 -5.20 -3.73
C TYR A 283 -18.84 -5.81 -4.69
N TRP A 284 -18.42 -6.60 -5.68
CA TRP A 284 -19.35 -7.21 -6.64
C TRP A 284 -19.69 -8.68 -6.34
N LEU A 285 -18.73 -9.43 -5.80
CA LEU A 285 -18.87 -10.85 -5.44
C LEU A 285 -19.08 -11.02 -3.94
#